data_AF-A0A132HK82-F1
#
_entry.id   AF-A0A132HK82-F1
#
_cell.length_a   1.000
_cell.length_b   1.000
_cell.length_c   1.000
_cell.angle_alpha   90.00
_cell.angle_beta   90.00
_cell.angle_gamma   90.00
#
_symmetry.space_group_name_H-M   'P 1'
#
loop_
_entity.id
_entity.type
_entity.pdbx_description
1 polymer ?
#
loop_
_entity_poly.entity_id
_entity_poly.type
_entity_poly.pdbx_seq_one_letter_code
_entity_poly.pdbx_strand_id
1 'polypeptide(L)'
;MKHVFTFVMPIRWGDMDAMGHVNNTVYFRYMEQARLEWFASLGRSGKDASGHGPVIINASMTFLKQLRHPGDIECRVYAGKLGRTSFETWTEIIRTDLPDVIWAEGGAKVVWCDYAAEKSVPVPDEIRRLIEA
;
A
#
# COMPACT_ATOMS: atom_id res chain seq x y z
N MET A 1 13.48 0.71 5.49
CA MET A 1 12.12 0.31 5.92
C MET A 1 12.10 -1.21 6.06
N LYS A 2 11.22 -1.77 6.89
CA LYS A 2 11.10 -3.22 7.10
C LYS A 2 10.07 -3.81 6.13
N HIS A 3 10.38 -4.92 5.46
CA HIS A 3 9.38 -5.64 4.66
C HIS A 3 8.34 -6.28 5.58
N VAL A 4 7.05 -6.04 5.30
CA VAL A 4 5.94 -6.45 6.18
C VAL A 4 4.88 -7.28 5.48
N PHE A 5 4.77 -7.18 4.15
CA PHE A 5 3.74 -7.88 3.41
C PHE A 5 4.09 -7.99 1.92
N THR A 6 3.56 -9.02 1.27
CA THR A 6 3.63 -9.20 -0.17
C THR A 6 2.24 -9.56 -0.69
N PHE A 7 1.82 -8.92 -1.77
CA PHE A 7 0.55 -9.20 -2.43
C PHE A 7 0.72 -9.32 -3.95
N VAL A 8 0.15 -10.35 -4.56
CA VAL A 8 0.18 -10.56 -6.00
C VAL A 8 -1.21 -10.32 -6.58
N MET A 9 -1.28 -9.56 -7.68
CA MET A 9 -2.54 -9.31 -8.39
C MET A 9 -2.32 -9.17 -9.90
N PRO A 10 -3.34 -9.48 -10.72
CA PRO A 10 -3.26 -9.32 -12.15
C PRO A 10 -3.36 -7.84 -12.55
N ILE A 11 -2.63 -7.46 -13.59
CA ILE A 11 -2.87 -6.23 -14.33
C ILE A 11 -4.15 -6.43 -15.14
N ARG A 12 -5.19 -5.62 -14.91
CA ARG A 12 -6.44 -5.75 -15.67
C ARG A 12 -6.27 -5.06 -17.02
N TRP A 13 -6.90 -5.58 -18.07
CA TRP A 13 -6.88 -4.92 -19.37
C TRP A 13 -7.38 -3.46 -19.29
N GLY A 14 -8.42 -3.22 -18.49
CA GLY A 14 -9.00 -1.90 -18.26
C GLY A 14 -8.15 -0.94 -17.42
N ASP A 15 -7.01 -1.39 -16.87
CA ASP A 15 -6.05 -0.53 -16.16
C ASP A 15 -5.17 0.27 -17.14
N MET A 16 -5.12 -0.14 -18.42
CA MET A 16 -4.40 0.56 -19.47
C MET A 16 -5.20 1.75 -20.00
N ASP A 17 -4.51 2.85 -20.31
CA ASP A 17 -5.10 3.97 -21.02
C ASP A 17 -4.83 3.93 -22.53
N ALA A 18 -5.26 4.98 -23.23
CA ALA A 18 -5.12 5.11 -24.69
C ALA A 18 -3.66 5.03 -25.18
N MET A 19 -2.66 5.21 -24.31
CA MET A 19 -1.24 5.13 -24.66
C MET A 19 -0.69 3.69 -24.61
N GLY A 20 -1.54 2.69 -24.33
CA GLY A 20 -1.18 1.27 -24.40
C GLY A 20 -0.29 0.79 -23.25
N HIS A 21 -0.38 1.46 -22.10
CA HIS A 21 0.23 1.04 -20.85
C HIS A 21 -0.70 1.38 -19.68
N VAL A 22 -0.43 0.80 -18.50
CA VAL A 22 -1.17 1.09 -17.28
C VAL A 22 -1.15 2.60 -17.01
N ASN A 23 -2.32 3.17 -16.73
CA ASN A 23 -2.43 4.59 -16.41
C ASN A 23 -1.73 4.89 -15.07
N ASN A 24 -1.05 6.03 -14.99
CA ASN A 24 -0.25 6.40 -13.81
C ASN A 24 -1.07 6.43 -12.50
N THR A 25 -2.36 6.80 -12.55
CA THR A 25 -3.21 6.84 -11.36
C THR A 25 -3.52 5.43 -10.82
N VAL A 26 -3.49 4.40 -11.66
CA VAL A 26 -3.81 3.02 -11.28
C VAL A 26 -2.72 2.42 -10.40
N TYR A 27 -1.46 2.86 -10.52
CA TYR A 27 -0.39 2.44 -9.60
C TYR A 27 -0.70 2.78 -8.13
N PHE A 28 -1.38 3.91 -7.87
CA PHE A 28 -1.85 4.23 -6.52
C PHE A 28 -2.94 3.26 -6.04
N ARG A 29 -3.77 2.75 -6.95
CA ARG A 29 -4.77 1.71 -6.65
C ARG A 29 -4.11 0.37 -6.35
N TYR A 30 -3.04 0.01 -7.03
CA TYR A 30 -2.24 -1.16 -6.68
C TYR A 30 -1.64 -1.04 -5.28
N MET A 31 -1.00 0.09 -4.97
CA MET A 31 -0.47 0.35 -3.62
C MET A 31 -1.58 0.35 -2.55
N GLU A 32 -2.75 0.92 -2.85
CA GLU A 32 -3.92 0.89 -1.98
C GLU A 32 -4.39 -0.53 -1.71
N GLN A 33 -4.57 -1.34 -2.76
CA GLN A 33 -5.01 -2.73 -2.62
C GLN A 33 -4.02 -3.55 -1.79
N ALA A 34 -2.72 -3.48 -2.09
CA ALA A 34 -1.70 -4.21 -1.33
C ALA A 34 -1.71 -3.84 0.17
N ARG A 35 -1.95 -2.57 0.49
CA ARG A 35 -2.10 -2.12 1.89
C ARG A 35 -3.41 -2.59 2.53
N LEU A 36 -4.52 -2.60 1.80
CA LEU A 36 -5.79 -3.13 2.30
C LEU A 36 -5.66 -4.62 2.63
N GLU A 37 -5.00 -5.39 1.76
CA GLU A 37 -4.74 -6.82 1.97
C GLU A 37 -3.78 -7.06 3.15
N TRP A 38 -2.75 -6.22 3.29
CA TRP A 38 -1.89 -6.26 4.47
C TRP A 38 -2.69 -6.02 5.75
N PHE A 39 -3.50 -4.97 5.82
CA PHE A 39 -4.32 -4.72 6.99
C PHE A 39 -5.36 -5.81 7.23
N ALA A 40 -5.93 -6.38 6.17
CA ALA A 40 -6.84 -7.51 6.26
C ALA A 40 -6.19 -8.75 6.89
N SER A 41 -4.94 -9.04 6.52
CA SER A 41 -4.16 -10.15 7.10
C SER A 41 -3.92 -10.01 8.61
N LEU A 42 -4.04 -8.79 9.15
CA LEU A 42 -3.94 -8.47 10.57
C LEU A 42 -5.31 -8.32 11.26
N GLY A 43 -6.42 -8.60 10.56
CA GLY A 43 -7.77 -8.37 11.08
C GLY A 43 -8.13 -6.88 11.22
N ARG A 44 -7.48 -6.00 10.46
CA ARG A 44 -7.61 -4.53 10.53
C ARG A 44 -8.11 -3.89 9.23
N SER A 45 -9.01 -4.56 8.51
CA SER A 45 -9.63 -4.01 7.30
C SER A 45 -10.55 -2.83 7.61
N GLY A 46 -10.13 -1.61 7.24
CA GLY A 46 -10.98 -0.43 7.32
C GLY A 46 -11.17 0.08 8.76
N LYS A 47 -12.41 0.48 9.09
CA LYS A 47 -12.75 0.96 10.43
C LYS A 47 -13.03 -0.23 11.35
N ASP A 48 -12.48 -0.21 12.55
CA ASP A 48 -12.83 -1.18 13.59
C ASP A 48 -14.16 -0.85 14.27
N ALA A 49 -14.56 -1.68 15.25
CA ALA A 49 -15.81 -1.51 15.99
C ALA A 49 -15.90 -0.19 16.77
N SER A 50 -14.77 0.45 17.07
CA SER A 50 -14.70 1.77 17.70
C SER A 50 -14.80 2.91 16.69
N GLY A 51 -14.93 2.60 15.39
CA GLY A 51 -14.91 3.57 14.31
C GLY A 51 -13.51 4.12 14.02
N HIS A 52 -12.45 3.45 14.49
CA HIS A 52 -11.06 3.88 14.30
C HIS A 52 -10.45 3.17 13.08
N GLY A 53 -9.62 3.86 12.30
CA GLY A 53 -9.02 3.26 11.11
C GLY A 53 -7.95 4.12 10.43
N PRO A 54 -7.35 3.60 9.36
CA PRO A 54 -6.25 4.27 8.66
C PRO A 54 -6.74 5.37 7.72
N VAL A 55 -6.08 6.52 7.76
CA VAL A 55 -6.22 7.63 6.80
C VAL A 55 -4.87 7.90 6.15
N ILE A 56 -4.87 8.01 4.82
CA ILE A 56 -3.69 8.39 4.05
C ILE A 56 -3.61 9.92 3.98
N ILE A 57 -2.56 10.50 4.54
CA ILE A 57 -2.37 11.98 4.55
C ILE A 57 -1.36 12.46 3.50
N ASN A 58 -0.60 11.53 2.93
CA ASN A 58 0.34 11.80 1.85
C ASN A 58 0.57 10.51 1.06
N ALA A 59 0.72 10.62 -0.25
CA ALA A 59 1.11 9.53 -1.14
C ALA A 59 2.01 10.06 -2.26
N SER A 60 2.97 9.25 -2.69
CA SER A 60 3.89 9.51 -3.80
C SER A 60 4.10 8.24 -4.62
N MET A 61 4.51 8.41 -5.88
CA MET A 61 4.81 7.31 -6.78
C MET A 61 5.88 7.74 -7.79
N THR A 62 6.89 6.91 -7.98
CA THR A 62 7.89 7.03 -9.03
C THR A 62 7.62 5.92 -10.05
N PHE A 63 7.45 6.31 -11.32
CA PHE A 63 7.16 5.39 -12.43
C PHE A 63 8.45 5.08 -13.19
N LEU A 64 9.09 3.96 -12.88
CA LEU A 64 10.40 3.59 -13.45
C LEU A 64 10.25 2.92 -14.83
N LYS A 65 9.23 2.08 -14.99
CA LYS A 65 8.92 1.34 -16.23
C LYS A 65 7.41 1.21 -16.44
N GLN A 66 7.01 1.13 -17.70
CA GLN A 66 5.62 0.93 -18.09
C GLN A 66 5.17 -0.52 -17.85
N LEU A 67 4.04 -0.68 -17.16
CA LEU A 67 3.32 -1.95 -17.07
C LEU A 67 2.33 -2.10 -18.23
N ARG A 68 2.09 -3.34 -18.67
CA ARG A 68 1.14 -3.69 -19.73
C ARG A 68 0.45 -5.01 -19.40
N HIS A 69 -0.83 -5.11 -19.73
CA HIS A 69 -1.55 -6.39 -19.76
C HIS A 69 -1.12 -7.20 -21.00
N PRO A 70 -1.07 -8.54 -20.91
CA PRO A 70 -1.28 -9.36 -19.72
C PRO A 70 -0.05 -9.44 -18.80
N GLY A 71 -0.28 -9.81 -17.56
CA GLY A 71 0.76 -10.09 -16.57
C GLY A 71 0.28 -9.85 -15.14
N ASP A 72 1.02 -10.41 -14.19
CA ASP A 72 0.79 -10.20 -12.77
C ASP A 72 1.89 -9.30 -12.19
N ILE A 73 1.51 -8.50 -11.20
CA ILE A 73 2.43 -7.72 -10.39
C ILE A 73 2.49 -8.26 -8.98
N GLU A 74 3.68 -8.18 -8.39
CA GLU A 74 3.91 -8.37 -6.96
C GLU A 74 4.16 -7.00 -6.33
N CYS A 75 3.36 -6.67 -5.32
CA CYS A 75 3.51 -5.49 -4.49
C CYS A 75 4.18 -5.90 -3.17
N ARG A 76 5.43 -5.48 -2.97
CA ARG A 76 6.16 -5.65 -1.71
C ARG A 76 5.95 -4.43 -0.85
N VAL A 77 5.25 -4.59 0.26
CA VAL A 77 4.94 -3.50 1.19
C VAL A 77 5.97 -3.49 2.31
N TYR A 78 6.50 -2.31 2.57
CA TYR A 78 7.44 -2.02 3.64
C TYR A 78 6.83 -0.99 4.59
N ALA A 79 7.16 -1.11 5.88
CA ALA A 79 6.80 -0.15 6.91
C ALA A 79 8.04 0.59 7.40
N GLY A 80 7.91 1.92 7.51
CA GLY A 80 8.91 2.82 8.03
C GLY A 80 8.79 3.03 9.54
N LYS A 81 9.42 4.09 10.04
CA LYS A 81 9.45 4.41 11.46
C LYS A 81 8.03 4.62 12.02
N LEU A 82 7.74 3.92 13.11
CA LEU A 82 6.49 4.06 13.86
C LEU A 82 6.54 5.32 14.75
N GLY A 83 5.50 6.14 14.65
CA GLY A 83 5.17 7.19 15.61
C GLY A 83 4.03 6.76 16.54
N ARG A 84 3.54 7.69 17.38
CA ARG A 84 2.38 7.39 18.25
C ARG A 84 1.14 7.00 17.44
N THR A 85 0.80 7.82 16.46
CA THR A 85 -0.46 7.76 15.70
C THR A 85 -0.27 7.54 14.20
N SER A 86 0.97 7.46 13.72
CA SER A 86 1.26 7.38 12.29
C SER A 86 2.52 6.59 12.00
N PHE A 87 2.65 6.12 10.77
CA PHE A 87 3.83 5.48 10.24
C PHE A 87 3.90 5.68 8.72
N GLU A 88 5.08 5.47 8.16
CA GLU A 88 5.30 5.50 6.72
C GLU A 88 5.17 4.10 6.13
N THR A 89 4.71 4.02 4.90
CA THR A 89 4.68 2.83 4.07
C THR A 89 5.43 3.11 2.79
N TRP A 90 6.14 2.09 2.29
CA TRP A 90 6.73 2.07 0.97
C TRP A 90 6.23 0.84 0.24
N THR A 91 6.07 0.91 -1.07
CA THR A 91 5.65 -0.22 -1.89
C THR A 91 6.50 -0.28 -3.13
N GLU A 92 7.16 -1.41 -3.34
CA GLU A 92 7.79 -1.75 -4.60
C GLU A 92 6.82 -2.57 -5.44
N ILE A 93 6.70 -2.23 -6.72
CA ILE A 93 5.88 -2.94 -7.69
C ILE A 93 6.80 -3.57 -8.72
N ILE A 94 6.75 -4.89 -8.81
CA ILE A 94 7.54 -5.69 -9.75
C ILE A 94 6.61 -6.57 -10.59
N ARG A 95 7.06 -7.04 -11.76
CA ARG A 95 6.36 -8.12 -12.45
C ARG A 95 6.81 -9.47 -11.89
N THR A 96 5.88 -10.41 -11.78
CA THR A 96 6.18 -11.76 -11.29
C THR A 96 7.09 -12.56 -12.22
N ASP A 97 7.09 -12.24 -13.52
CA ASP A 97 7.97 -12.85 -14.52
C ASP A 97 9.37 -12.21 -14.61
N LEU A 98 9.59 -11.09 -13.92
CA LEU A 98 10.87 -10.37 -13.87
C LEU A 98 11.11 -9.81 -12.45
N PRO A 99 11.33 -10.67 -11.45
CA PRO A 99 11.31 -10.29 -10.03
C PRO A 99 12.49 -9.41 -9.57
N ASP A 100 13.55 -9.29 -10.39
CA ASP A 100 14.78 -8.56 -10.08
C ASP A 100 14.74 -7.08 -10.50
N VAL A 101 13.64 -6.62 -11.10
CA VAL A 101 13.52 -5.27 -11.62
C VAL A 101 12.31 -4.60 -10.96
N ILE A 102 12.46 -3.32 -10.61
CA ILE A 102 11.37 -2.51 -10.03
C ILE A 102 10.72 -1.70 -11.16
N TRP A 103 9.40 -1.81 -11.30
CA TRP A 103 8.61 -1.08 -12.31
C TRP A 103 8.11 0.25 -11.78
N ALA A 104 7.73 0.28 -10.51
CA ALA A 104 7.36 1.49 -9.81
C ALA A 104 7.62 1.32 -8.32
N GLU A 105 7.77 2.45 -7.64
CA GLU A 105 7.88 2.48 -6.20
C GLU A 105 7.13 3.69 -5.65
N GLY A 106 6.46 3.51 -4.51
CA GLY A 106 5.58 4.53 -3.97
C GLY A 106 5.63 4.60 -2.46
N GLY A 107 5.54 5.81 -1.93
CA GLY A 107 5.46 6.09 -0.52
C GLY A 107 4.07 6.53 -0.11
N ALA A 108 3.71 6.30 1.14
CA ALA A 108 2.53 6.91 1.75
C ALA A 108 2.65 7.01 3.26
N LYS A 109 2.05 8.05 3.83
CA LYS A 109 1.97 8.24 5.28
C LYS A 109 0.56 7.92 5.78
N VAL A 110 0.49 6.96 6.70
CA VAL A 110 -0.75 6.48 7.30
C VAL A 110 -0.89 7.10 8.69
N VAL A 111 -2.06 7.64 9.01
CA VAL A 111 -2.45 8.08 10.35
C VAL A 111 -3.63 7.25 10.81
N TRP A 112 -3.61 6.73 12.02
CA TRP A 112 -4.79 6.10 12.61
C TRP A 112 -5.69 7.18 13.21
N CYS A 113 -6.96 7.18 12.84
CA CYS A 113 -7.91 8.23 13.18
C CYS A 113 -9.19 7.65 13.77
N ASP A 114 -9.73 8.35 14.75
CA ASP A 114 -11.15 8.32 15.07
C ASP A 114 -11.90 9.13 14.02
N TYR A 115 -12.76 8.46 13.25
CA TYR A 115 -13.48 9.09 12.15
C TYR A 115 -14.62 10.00 12.62
N ALA A 116 -15.21 9.73 13.79
CA ALA A 116 -16.30 10.56 14.31
C ALA A 116 -15.75 11.83 14.96
N ALA A 117 -14.63 11.72 15.67
CA ALA A 117 -13.98 12.85 16.33
C ALA A 117 -13.02 13.62 15.42
N GLU A 118 -12.72 13.11 14.22
CA GLU A 118 -11.70 13.63 13.28
C GLU A 118 -10.33 13.87 13.95
N LYS A 119 -9.95 12.96 14.86
CA LYS A 119 -8.72 13.06 15.65
C LYS A 119 -7.85 11.83 15.48
N SER A 120 -6.53 12.04 15.50
CA SER A 120 -5.59 10.92 15.47
C SER A 120 -5.63 10.14 16.79
N VAL A 121 -5.61 8.82 16.69
CA VAL A 121 -5.52 7.87 17.82
C VAL A 121 -4.25 7.02 17.68
N PRO A 122 -3.79 6.32 18.73
CA PRO A 122 -2.63 5.44 18.63
C PRO A 122 -2.79 4.38 17.53
N VAL A 123 -1.68 4.05 16.86
CA VAL A 123 -1.65 2.92 15.92
C VAL A 123 -1.96 1.62 16.69
N PRO A 124 -2.81 0.71 16.16
CA PRO A 124 -3.14 -0.55 16.82
C PRO A 124 -1.92 -1.44 17.12
N ASP A 125 -1.96 -2.13 18.25
CA ASP A 125 -0.84 -2.94 18.75
C ASP A 125 -0.43 -4.09 17.82
N GLU A 126 -1.35 -4.64 17.02
CA GLU A 126 -1.01 -5.66 16.03
C GLU A 126 -0.07 -5.11 14.94
N ILE A 127 -0.33 -3.88 14.49
CA ILE A 127 0.51 -3.20 13.50
C ILE A 127 1.83 -2.78 14.15
N ARG A 128 1.78 -2.22 15.37
CA ARG A 128 2.99 -1.79 16.10
C ARG A 128 3.99 -2.93 16.26
N ARG A 129 3.51 -4.08 16.76
CA ARG A 129 4.34 -5.28 16.97
C ARG A 129 5.03 -5.75 15.70
N LEU A 130 4.35 -5.71 14.55
CA LEU A 130 4.94 -6.12 13.28
C LEU A 130 6.03 -5.16 12.80
N ILE A 131 5.86 -3.85 13.02
CA ILE A 131 6.82 -2.82 12.60
C ILE A 131 8.04 -2.77 13.51
N GLU A 132 7.88 -2.99 14.82
CA GLU A 132 8.96 -2.90 15.82
C GLU A 132 9.78 -4.18 15.99
N ALA A 133 9.24 -5.35 15.61
CA ALA A 133 9.98 -6.62 15.61
C ALA A 133 11.12 -6.63 14.57
#